data_AF-A0A937FF70-F1
#
_entry.id   AF-A0A937FF70-F1
#
_cell.length_a   1.000
_cell.length_b   1.000
_cell.length_c   1.000
_cell.angle_alpha   90.00
_cell.angle_beta   90.00
_cell.angle_gamma   90.00
#
_symmetry.space_group_name_H-M   'P 1'
#
loop_
_entity.id
_entity.type
_entity.pdbx_description
1 polymer ?
#
loop_
_entity_poly.entity_id
_entity_poly.type
_entity_poly.pdbx_seq_one_letter_code
_entity_poly.pdbx_strand_id
1 'polypeptide(L)' 'MSEAKKSKDLNKVTKKEIAMGERGPYVSEVQYFDTPEDYNDAFKKYYPENKAPKL' A
#
# COMPACT_ATOMS: atom_id res chain seq x y z
N MET A 1 -7.68 -22.53 22.74
CA MET A 1 -8.27 -22.24 21.41
C MET A 1 -8.88 -20.86 21.47
N SER A 2 -8.16 -19.82 21.06
CA SER A 2 -8.69 -18.45 20.98
C SER A 2 -8.74 -18.09 19.51
N GLU A 3 -9.94 -18.09 18.95
CA GLU A 3 -10.22 -17.72 17.56
C GLU A 3 -9.79 -16.28 17.34
N ALA A 4 -8.67 -16.12 16.61
CA ALA A 4 -8.23 -14.84 16.12
C ALA A 4 -9.29 -14.34 15.13
N LYS A 5 -9.96 -13.24 15.48
CA LYS A 5 -10.68 -12.40 14.51
C LYS A 5 -9.68 -12.04 13.41
N LYS A 6 -9.71 -12.77 12.28
CA LYS A 6 -9.03 -12.41 11.03
C LYS A 6 -9.58 -11.05 10.60
N SER A 7 -8.92 -9.96 11.05
CA SER A 7 -9.27 -8.62 10.64
C SER A 7 -8.96 -8.46 9.15
N LYS A 8 -9.68 -7.54 8.51
CA LYS A 8 -9.60 -7.22 7.07
C LYS A 8 -8.24 -6.69 6.60
N ASP A 9 -7.19 -6.72 7.42
CA ASP A 9 -5.89 -6.07 7.20
C ASP A 9 -4.76 -7.04 6.85
N LEU A 10 -5.08 -8.20 6.27
CA LEU A 10 -4.07 -9.23 5.95
C LEU A 10 -3.06 -8.81 4.87
N ASN A 11 -3.35 -7.75 4.10
CA ASN A 11 -2.50 -7.29 2.99
C ASN A 11 -1.87 -5.92 3.24
N LYS A 12 -1.92 -5.41 4.48
CA LYS A 12 -1.48 -4.06 4.82
C LYS A 12 -0.60 -4.08 6.07
N VAL A 13 0.62 -3.57 5.94
CA VAL A 13 1.56 -3.38 7.04
C VAL A 13 1.82 -1.88 7.21
N THR A 14 1.56 -1.35 8.40
CA THR A 14 1.83 0.06 8.71
C THR A 14 3.03 0.17 9.64
N LYS A 15 4.03 0.96 9.25
CA LYS A 15 5.19 1.31 10.09
C LYS A 15 5.11 2.78 10.48
N LYS A 16 5.25 3.07 11.78
CA LYS A 16 5.31 4.45 12.30
C LYS A 16 6.71 4.70 12.86
N GLU A 17 7.29 5.85 12.53
CA GLU A 17 8.58 6.29 13.06
C GLU A 17 8.59 7.81 13.25
N ILE A 18 9.37 8.27 14.24
CA ILE A 18 9.60 9.70 14.43
C ILE A 18 10.75 10.09 13.50
N ALA A 19 10.44 10.87 12.47
CA ALA A 19 11.40 11.39 11.51
C ALA A 19 11.77 12.84 11.86
N MET A 20 13.00 13.23 11.55
CA MET A 20 13.47 14.62 11.67
C MET A 20 13.25 15.33 10.33
N GLY A 21 12.43 16.37 10.33
CA GLY A 21 12.23 17.26 9.18
C GLY A 21 12.83 18.64 9.40
N GLU A 22 12.79 19.49 8.38
CA GLU A 22 13.36 20.86 8.44
C GLU A 22 12.76 21.74 9.54
N ARG A 23 11.51 21.46 9.96
CA ARG A 23 10.78 22.20 10.99
C ARG A 23 10.76 21.51 12.35
N GLY A 24 11.50 20.41 12.51
CA GLY A 24 11.53 19.59 13.72
C GLY A 24 10.97 18.17 13.53
N PRO A 25 10.80 17.42 14.63
CA PRO A 25 10.34 16.03 14.57
C PRO A 25 8.88 15.93 14.16
N TYR A 26 8.56 14.95 13.31
CA TYR A 26 7.20 14.63 12.90
C TYR A 26 6.98 13.11 12.92
N VAL A 27 5.72 12.71 13.03
CA VAL A 27 5.34 11.29 12.92
C VAL A 27 5.22 10.94 11.44
N SER A 28 6.09 10.06 10.97
CA SER A 28 6.01 9.45 9.65
C SER A 28 5.22 8.14 9.76
N GLU A 29 4.23 7.96 8.89
CA GLU A 29 3.51 6.70 8.75
C GLU A 29 3.68 6.20 7.32
N VAL A 30 4.36 5.06 7.17
CA VAL A 30 4.56 4.39 5.88
C VAL A 30 3.66 3.15 5.84
N GLN A 31 2.88 3.04 4.79
CA GLN A 31 1.98 1.92 4.56
C GLN A 31 2.53 1.06 3.41
N TYR A 32 2.80 -0.19 3.72
CA TYR A 32 3.18 -1.22 2.77
C TYR A 32 1.99 -2.11 2.48
N PHE A 33 1.81 -2.47 1.22
CA PHE A 33 0.75 -3.36 0.79
C PHE A 33 1.36 -4.60 0.14
N ASP A 34 0.93 -5.77 0.57
CA ASP A 34 1.30 -7.03 -0.10
C ASP A 34 0.54 -7.10 -1.43
N THR A 35 1.26 -6.92 -2.52
CA THR A 35 0.70 -7.10 -3.86
C THR A 35 0.59 -8.60 -4.15
N PRO A 36 -0.58 -9.11 -4.56
CA PRO A 36 -0.70 -10.49 -5.01
C PRO A 36 0.21 -10.72 -6.24
N GLU A 37 0.69 -11.95 -6.42
CA GLU A 37 1.63 -12.31 -7.50
C GLU A 37 1.12 -11.87 -8.89
N ASP A 38 -0.18 -11.99 -9.13
CA ASP A 38 -0.84 -11.63 -10.39
C ASP A 38 -1.18 -10.13 -10.53
N TYR A 39 -0.82 -9.28 -9.55
CA TYR A 39 -1.20 -7.86 -9.56
C TYR A 39 -0.74 -7.16 -10.84
N ASN A 40 0.51 -7.37 -11.24
CA ASN A 40 1.09 -6.71 -12.42
C ASN A 40 0.40 -7.14 -13.71
N ASP A 41 0.01 -8.41 -13.83
CA ASP A 41 -0.67 -8.93 -15.01
C ASP A 41 -2.12 -8.45 -15.08
N ALA A 42 -2.83 -8.43 -13.94
CA ALA A 42 -4.15 -7.82 -13.84
C ALA A 42 -4.09 -6.31 -14.17
N PHE A 43 -3.11 -5.59 -13.62
CA PHE A 43 -2.94 -4.16 -13.87
C PHE A 43 -2.77 -3.87 -15.36
N LYS A 44 -1.88 -4.58 -16.06
CA LYS A 44 -1.70 -4.43 -17.52
C LYS A 44 -2.96 -4.75 -18.31
N LYS A 45 -3.74 -5.75 -17.88
CA LYS A 45 -5.00 -6.14 -18.55
C LYS A 45 -6.06 -5.05 -18.50
N TYR A 46 -6.19 -4.37 -17.35
CA TYR A 46 -7.21 -3.33 -17.16
C TYR A 46 -6.72 -1.91 -17.51
N TYR A 47 -5.41 -1.67 -17.46
CA TYR A 47 -4.76 -0.40 -17.76
C TYR A 47 -3.70 -0.55 -18.86
N PRO A 48 -4.09 -0.89 -20.09
CA PRO A 48 -3.15 -0.96 -21.20
C PRO A 48 -2.60 0.45 -21.51
N GLU A 49 -1.28 0.56 -21.67
CA GLU A 49 -0.53 1.82 -21.88
C GLU A 49 -1.00 2.65 -23.09
N ASN A 50 -1.84 2.08 -23.96
CA ASN A 50 -2.37 2.71 -25.17
C ASN A 50 -3.66 3.52 -24.98
N LYS A 51 -4.11 3.77 -23.74
CA LYS A 51 -5.21 4.71 -23.44
C LYS A 51 -4.72 5.82 -22.53
N ALA A 52 -3.77 6.62 -23.02
CA ALA A 52 -3.66 7.97 -22.50
C ALA A 52 -5.04 8.64 -22.63
N PRO A 53 -5.68 9.09 -21.53
CA PRO A 53 -6.84 9.95 -21.68
C PRO A 53 -6.36 11.18 -22.45
N LYS A 54 -7.01 11.49 -23.56
CA LYS A 54 -6.88 12.83 -24.17
C LYS A 54 -7.38 13.80 -23.10
N LEU A 55 -6.44 14.49 -22.45
CA LEU A 55 -6.70 15.68 -21.63
C LEU A 55 -7.37 16.76 -22.48
#